data_AF-A0A3D5CXV5-F1
#
_entry.id   AF-A0A3D5CXV5-F1
#
_cell.length_a   1.000
_cell.length_b   1.000
_cell.length_c   1.000
_cell.angle_alpha   90.00
_cell.angle_beta   90.00
_cell.angle_gamma   90.00
#
_symmetry.space_group_name_H-M   'P 1'
#
loop_
_entity.id
_entity.type
_entity.pdbx_description
1 polymer ?
#
loop_
_entity_poly.entity_id
_entity_poly.type
_entity_poly.pdbx_seq_one_letter_code
_entity_poly.pdbx_strand_id
1 'polypeptide(L)' 'MVGYIRFAALALIGLSYLGFRLKKKKDHQSETLENDWSQYQKNEEGLYPWEEDQDDSPQRIEKTATRYVNQARPRRGKW' A
#
# COMPACT_ATOMS: atom_id res chain seq x y z
N MET A 1 46.31 -1.51 -11.76
CA MET A 1 45.59 -2.14 -10.61
C MET A 1 44.49 -1.26 -10.04
N VAL A 2 44.74 0.01 -9.71
CA VAL A 2 43.74 0.90 -9.05
C VAL A 2 42.44 1.10 -9.86
N GLY A 3 42.53 1.19 -11.19
CA GLY A 3 41.35 1.34 -12.06
C GLY A 3 40.39 0.15 -12.03
N TYR A 4 40.93 -1.07 -11.99
CA TYR A 4 40.14 -2.31 -11.88
C TYR A 4 39.41 -2.41 -10.54
N ILE A 5 40.07 -1.98 -9.45
CA ILE A 5 39.47 -1.95 -8.11
C ILE A 5 38.30 -0.96 -8.08
N ARG A 6 38.46 0.22 -8.68
CA ARG A 6 37.38 1.23 -8.77
C ARG A 6 36.21 0.73 -9.62
N PHE A 7 36.49 0.08 -10.75
CA PHE A 7 35.46 -0.50 -11.60
C PHE A 7 34.69 -1.63 -10.89
N ALA A 8 35.40 -2.52 -10.18
CA ALA A 8 34.79 -3.58 -9.40
C ALA A 8 33.91 -3.03 -8.26
N ALA A 9 34.36 -1.98 -7.57
CA ALA A 9 33.56 -1.33 -6.52
C ALA A 9 32.27 -0.73 -7.08
N LEU A 10 32.35 -0.01 -8.21
CA LEU A 10 31.15 0.56 -8.86
C LEU A 10 30.19 -0.52 -9.35
N ALA A 11 30.71 -1.63 -9.89
CA ALA A 11 29.88 -2.77 -10.29
C ALA A 11 29.15 -3.40 -9.11
N LEU A 12 29.82 -3.57 -7.97
CA LEU A 12 29.19 -4.10 -6.74
C LEU A 12 28.10 -3.17 -6.20
N ILE A 13 28.31 -1.86 -6.24
CA ILE A 13 27.30 -0.87 -5.83
C ILE A 13 26.09 -0.91 -6.77
N GLY A 14 26.33 -1.03 -8.09
CA GLY A 14 25.24 -1.17 -9.07
C GLY A 14 24.41 -2.44 -8.86
N LEU A 15 25.09 -3.57 -8.59
CA LEU A 15 24.44 -4.85 -8.32
C LEU A 15 23.64 -4.84 -7.01
N SER A 16 24.17 -4.24 -5.94
CA SER A 16 23.46 -4.13 -4.66
C SER A 16 22.22 -3.26 -4.78
N TYR A 17 22.30 -2.14 -5.51
CA TYR A 17 21.15 -1.28 -5.79
C TYR A 17 20.08 -1.99 -6.61
N LEU A 18 20.48 -2.75 -7.63
CA LEU A 18 19.55 -3.53 -8.45
C LEU A 18 18.83 -4.60 -7.61
N GLY A 19 19.56 -5.30 -6.73
CA GLY A 19 18.99 -6.27 -5.78
C GLY A 19 17.97 -5.63 -4.83
N PHE A 20 18.31 -4.47 -4.25
CA PHE A 20 17.40 -3.71 -3.38
C PHE A 20 16.13 -3.27 -4.12
N ARG A 21 16.27 -2.76 -5.35
CA ARG A 21 15.13 -2.31 -6.16
C ARG A 21 14.20 -3.47 -6.53
N LEU A 22 14.75 -4.63 -6.87
CA LEU A 22 13.96 -5.84 -7.18
C LEU A 22 13.23 -6.36 -5.94
N LYS A 23 13.87 -6.34 -4.76
CA LYS A 23 13.22 -6.69 -3.49
C LYS A 23 12.04 -5.76 -3.20
N LYS A 24 12.24 -4.44 -3.28
CA LYS A 24 11.16 -3.47 -3.03
C LYS A 24 10.00 -3.62 -4.02
N LYS A 25 10.27 -3.98 -5.27
CA LYS A 25 9.20 -4.28 -6.25
C LYS A 25 8.40 -5.52 -5.84
N LYS A 26 9.06 -6.57 -5.34
CA LYS A 26 8.39 -7.77 -4.84
C LYS A 26 7.55 -7.48 -3.60
N ASP A 27 8.06 -6.67 -2.66
CA ASP A 27 7.33 -6.30 -1.44
C ASP A 27 6.00 -5.58 -1.76
N HIS A 28 5.99 -4.68 -2.75
CA HIS A 28 4.76 -4.02 -3.23
C HIS A 28 3.86 -4.92 -4.08
N GLN A 29 4.40 -5.98 -4.69
CA GLN A 29 3.63 -6.96 -5.45
C GLN A 29 3.04 -8.06 -4.55
N SER A 30 3.64 -8.32 -3.39
CA SER A 30 3.03 -9.18 -2.37
C SER A 30 1.93 -8.47 -1.58
N GLU A 31 1.83 -7.14 -1.62
CA GLU A 31 0.68 -6.40 -1.06
C GLU A 31 -0.59 -6.52 -1.92
N THR A 32 -0.47 -6.90 -3.19
CA THR A 32 -1.59 -7.49 -3.93
C THR A 32 -1.77 -8.95 -3.50
N LEU A 33 -1.93 -9.16 -2.20
CA LEU A 33 -2.53 -10.39 -1.69
C LEU A 33 -3.87 -10.51 -2.41
N GLU A 34 -4.04 -11.59 -3.18
CA GLU A 34 -5.38 -12.09 -3.48
C GLU A 34 -6.14 -12.04 -2.16
N ASN A 35 -7.13 -11.15 -2.08
CA ASN A 35 -7.90 -10.99 -0.86
C ASN A 35 -8.51 -12.35 -0.54
N ASP A 36 -7.95 -13.02 0.46
CA ASP A 36 -8.44 -14.33 0.89
C ASP A 36 -9.76 -14.11 1.64
N TRP A 37 -10.85 -14.12 0.87
CA TRP A 37 -12.20 -13.89 1.39
C TRP A 37 -12.76 -15.10 2.13
N SER A 38 -12.00 -16.19 2.27
CA SER A 38 -12.42 -17.40 3.00
C SER A 38 -12.76 -17.11 4.47
N GLN A 39 -12.25 -16.00 5.01
CA GLN A 39 -12.50 -15.57 6.39
C GLN A 39 -13.89 -14.95 6.58
N TYR A 40 -14.59 -14.56 5.52
CA TYR A 40 -15.88 -13.89 5.61
C TYR A 40 -17.03 -14.85 5.32
N GLN A 41 -17.98 -14.91 6.25
CA GLN A 41 -19.20 -15.68 6.09
C GLN A 41 -20.28 -14.82 5.42
N LYS A 42 -21.01 -15.42 4.49
CA LYS A 42 -22.20 -14.83 3.88
C LYS A 42 -23.40 -14.95 4.81
N ASN A 43 -24.31 -13.98 4.74
CA ASN A 43 -25.59 -14.06 5.44
C ASN A 43 -26.55 -15.06 4.78
N GLU A 44 -27.75 -15.23 5.35
CA GLU A 44 -28.77 -16.19 4.84
C GLU A 44 -29.21 -15.88 3.39
N GLU A 45 -29.05 -14.63 2.96
CA GLU A 45 -29.38 -14.14 1.62
C GLU A 45 -28.20 -14.28 0.64
N GLY A 46 -27.05 -14.78 1.10
CA GLY A 46 -25.86 -15.02 0.29
C GLY A 46 -24.99 -13.77 0.04
N LEU A 47 -25.26 -12.68 0.75
CA LEU A 47 -24.53 -11.41 0.68
C LEU A 47 -23.37 -11.38 1.67
N TYR A 48 -22.27 -10.73 1.28
CA TYR A 48 -21.20 -10.39 2.20
C TYR A 48 -21.57 -9.19 3.08
N PRO A 49 -20.91 -8.98 4.24
CA PRO A 49 -21.23 -7.87 5.14
C PRO A 49 -21.20 -6.47 4.49
N TRP A 50 -20.28 -6.25 3.55
CA TRP A 50 -20.18 -4.99 2.78
C TRP A 50 -21.12 -4.92 1.58
N GLU A 51 -21.79 -6.02 1.22
CA GLU A 51 -22.84 -6.04 0.20
C GLU A 51 -24.23 -5.80 0.80
N GLU A 52 -24.44 -6.22 2.05
CA GLU A 52 -25.66 -6.02 2.84
C GLU A 52 -25.86 -4.54 3.22
N ASP A 53 -24.80 -3.87 3.68
CA ASP A 53 -24.86 -2.47 4.11
C ASP A 53 -24.28 -1.54 3.04
N GLN A 54 -25.17 -1.04 2.17
CA GLN A 54 -24.83 -0.09 1.10
C GLN A 54 -25.16 1.37 1.46
N ASP A 55 -25.54 1.62 2.72
CA ASP A 55 -25.90 2.96 3.17
C ASP A 55 -24.64 3.78 3.46
N ASP A 56 -24.14 4.46 2.42
CA ASP A 56 -23.06 5.43 2.51
C ASP A 56 -23.57 6.87 2.78
N SER A 57 -24.81 7.00 3.27
CA SER A 57 -25.43 8.31 3.44
C SER A 57 -24.72 9.17 4.52
N PRO A 58 -24.64 10.50 4.35
CA PRO A 58 -24.03 11.39 5.34
C PRO A 58 -24.70 11.32 6.73
N GLN A 59 -25.94 10.85 6.80
CA GLN A 59 -26.74 10.74 8.01
C GLN A 59 -26.17 9.72 9.01
N ARG A 60 -25.41 8.73 8.54
CA ARG A 60 -24.72 7.74 9.39
C ARG A 60 -23.53 8.29 10.17
N ILE A 61 -22.97 9.41 9.72
CA ILE A 61 -21.81 9.99 10.36
C ILE A 61 -22.26 10.65 11.66
N GLU A 62 -21.73 10.16 12.79
CA GLU A 62 -21.99 10.78 14.10
C GLU A 62 -21.61 12.27 14.07
N LYS A 63 -22.42 13.12 14.71
CA LYS A 63 -22.16 14.58 14.76
C LYS A 63 -20.84 14.92 15.46
N THR A 64 -20.36 14.01 16.30
CA THR A 64 -19.09 14.09 17.03
C THR A 64 -17.90 13.55 16.24
N ALA A 65 -18.12 12.92 15.08
CA ALA A 65 -17.05 12.29 14.31
C ALA A 65 -16.03 13.34 13.82
N THR A 66 -14.76 13.12 14.15
CA THR A 66 -13.68 13.98 13.65
C THR A 66 -13.36 13.66 12.20
N ARG A 67 -13.22 14.69 11.37
CA ARG A 67 -12.79 14.53 9.98
C ARG A 67 -11.38 13.92 9.92
N TYR A 68 -11.24 12.80 9.21
CA TYR A 68 -9.93 12.26 8.86
C TYR A 68 -9.17 13.23 7.93
N VAL A 69 -7.93 13.54 8.28
CA VAL A 69 -7.02 14.35 7.45
C VAL A 69 -5.75 13.54 7.22
N ASN A 70 -5.49 13.17 5.97
CA ASN A 70 -4.27 12.47 5.61
C ASN A 70 -3.05 13.39 5.77
N GLN A 71 -2.28 13.17 6.84
CA GLN A 71 -1.07 13.96 7.16
C GLN A 71 0.18 13.50 6.39
N ALA A 72 0.14 12.31 5.77
CA ALA A 72 1.26 11.75 5.01
C ALA A 72 1.44 12.40 3.63
N ARG A 73 0.43 13.12 3.14
CA ARG A 73 0.51 13.83 1.87
C ARG A 73 1.15 15.21 2.05
N PRO A 74 2.06 15.62 1.16
CA PRO A 74 2.63 16.97 1.22
C PRO A 74 1.49 17.99 1.14
N ARG A 75 1.46 18.91 2.11
CA ARG A 75 0.49 20.00 2.12
C ARG A 75 0.72 20.85 0.88
N ARG A 76 -0.31 21.03 0.06
CA ARG A 76 -0.26 22.01 -1.03
C ARG A 76 -0.03 23.39 -0.39
N GLY A 77 1.10 24.01 -0.70
CA GLY A 77 1.43 25.35 -0.21
C GLY A 77 0.36 26.36 -0.63
N LYS A 78 0.02 27.27 0.27
CA LYS A 78 -0.69 28.49 -0.09
C LYS A 78 0.32 29.37 -0.83
N TRP A 79 0.09 29.60 -2.12
CA TRP A 79 0.78 30.66 -2.85
C TRP A 79 0.26 32.01 -2.36
#